data_AF-A0A371CWB1-F1
#
_entry.id   AF-A0A371CWB1-F1
#
_cell.length_a   1.000
_cell.length_b   1.000
_cell.length_c   1.000
_cell.angle_alpha   90.00
_cell.angle_beta   90.00
_cell.angle_gamma   90.00
#
_symmetry.space_group_name_H-M   'P 1'
#
loop_
_entity.id
_entity.type
_entity.pdbx_description
1 polymer ?
#
loop_
_entity_poly.entity_id
_entity_poly.type
_entity_poly.pdbx_seq_one_letter_code
_entity_poly.pdbx_strand_id
1 'polypeptide(L)'
;MEVHFRVMNDQYGDIGYLNVCGQPMIILGTHEAAIELLDKRADKYSDRKFCCMAELTGLSWLLGTMRYGERFRAVRRGFHQHMNAKAITKYRSIQERKVKKFLVRLLDNPQDFSSHGRFMFGSAIIRIVYGLDVTDGDNDRYIQIAEKALVAFNVAVMPGKFLVETFL
;
A
#
# COMPACT_ATOMS: atom_id res chain seq x y z
N MET A 1 20.66 -2.12 9.30
CA MET A 1 21.11 -0.72 9.47
C MET A 1 19.84 0.09 9.66
N GLU A 2 19.52 0.48 10.89
CA GLU A 2 18.27 1.18 11.21
C GLU A 2 18.48 2.67 11.01
N VAL A 3 18.00 3.21 9.89
CA VAL A 3 18.23 4.61 9.52
C VAL A 3 17.29 5.50 10.32
N HIS A 4 17.83 6.24 11.28
CA HIS A 4 17.07 7.15 12.13
C HIS A 4 16.95 8.52 11.48
N PHE A 5 16.02 8.67 10.51
CA PHE A 5 15.80 9.92 9.78
C PHE A 5 15.50 11.12 10.68
N ARG A 6 14.90 10.89 11.85
CA ARG A 6 14.62 11.95 12.83
C ARG A 6 15.89 12.59 13.38
N VAL A 7 16.89 11.80 13.75
CA VAL A 7 18.18 12.30 14.27
C VAL A 7 18.89 13.15 13.22
N MET A 8 18.78 12.76 11.94
CA MET A 8 19.32 13.56 10.84
C MET A 8 18.61 14.91 10.71
N ASN A 9 17.29 14.96 10.83
CA ASN A 9 16.56 16.22 10.77
C ASN A 9 16.87 17.11 12.00
N ASP A 10 17.01 16.52 13.18
CA ASP A 10 17.39 17.26 14.40
C ASP A 10 18.78 17.91 14.24
N GLN A 11 19.70 17.26 13.52
CA GLN A 11 21.07 17.75 13.32
C GLN A 11 21.21 18.72 12.13
N TYR A 12 20.50 18.47 11.03
CA TYR A 12 20.71 19.15 9.75
C TYR A 12 19.54 20.05 9.31
N GLY A 13 18.44 20.05 10.06
CA GLY A 13 17.26 20.88 9.84
C GLY A 13 16.09 20.15 9.17
N ASP A 14 15.04 20.91 8.88
CA ASP A 14 13.74 20.41 8.42
C ASP A 14 13.76 19.72 7.05
N ILE A 15 14.77 20.00 6.23
CA ILE A 15 14.98 19.37 4.93
C ILE A 15 16.44 18.97 4.81
N GLY A 16 16.69 17.67 4.90
CA GLY A 16 18.02 17.07 4.74
C GLY A 16 18.25 16.54 3.32
N TYR A 17 19.49 16.61 2.85
CA TYR A 17 19.94 15.93 1.64
C TYR A 17 20.94 14.83 1.97
N LEU A 18 20.75 13.66 1.37
CA LEU A 18 21.65 12.52 1.47
C LEU A 18 21.90 11.97 0.07
N ASN A 19 23.15 11.55 -0.19
CA ASN A 19 23.47 10.77 -1.37
C ASN A 19 23.94 9.38 -0.93
N VAL A 20 23.15 8.35 -1.25
CA VAL A 20 23.48 6.95 -0.92
C VAL A 20 23.88 6.25 -2.20
N CYS A 21 25.16 5.92 -2.35
CA CYS A 21 25.69 5.19 -3.50
C CYS A 21 25.33 5.81 -4.86
N GLY A 22 25.31 7.16 -4.96
CA GLY A 22 24.94 7.88 -6.18
C GLY A 22 23.45 8.20 -6.29
N GLN A 23 22.62 7.73 -5.35
CA GLN A 23 21.18 8.01 -5.34
C GLN A 23 20.85 9.20 -4.42
N PRO A 24 20.41 10.34 -4.98
CA PRO A 24 19.99 11.48 -4.19
C PRO A 24 18.70 11.18 -3.44
N MET A 25 18.68 11.48 -2.15
CA MET A 25 17.54 11.35 -1.25
C MET A 25 17.32 12.67 -0.52
N ILE A 26 16.06 13.10 -0.46
CA ILE A 26 15.66 14.27 0.33
C ILE A 26 14.84 13.75 1.51
N ILE A 27 15.23 14.12 2.72
CA ILE A 27 14.55 13.77 3.96
C ILE A 27 13.70 14.98 4.36
N LEU A 28 12.39 14.77 4.52
CA LEU A 28 11.45 15.81 4.95
C LEU A 28 11.13 15.60 6.43
N GLY A 29 11.56 16.53 7.27
CA GLY A 29 11.41 16.47 8.72
C GLY A 29 10.17 17.13 9.28
N THR A 30 9.55 18.04 8.52
CA THR A 30 8.34 18.75 8.94
C THR A 30 7.13 18.38 8.10
N HIS A 31 5.96 18.48 8.73
CA HIS A 31 4.68 18.26 8.09
C HIS A 31 4.42 19.29 6.98
N GLU A 32 4.83 20.54 7.21
CA GLU A 32 4.70 21.65 6.27
C GLU A 32 5.49 21.38 4.99
N ALA A 33 6.75 20.92 5.12
CA ALA A 33 7.57 20.55 3.96
C ALA A 33 6.99 19.36 3.20
N ALA A 34 6.47 18.35 3.90
CA ALA A 34 5.81 17.20 3.29
C ALA A 34 4.58 17.60 2.47
N ILE A 35 3.69 18.44 3.02
CA ILE A 35 2.52 18.94 2.28
C ILE A 35 2.93 19.81 1.09
N GLU A 36 3.86 20.74 1.29
CA GLU A 36 4.28 21.67 0.24
C GLU A 36 4.86 20.93 -0.97
N LEU A 37 5.67 19.89 -0.74
CA LEU A 37 6.33 19.14 -1.81
C LEU A 37 5.48 17.99 -2.36
N LEU A 38 4.86 17.18 -1.50
CA LEU A 38 4.22 15.93 -1.93
C LEU A 38 2.74 16.07 -2.27
N ASP A 39 2.07 17.15 -1.83
CA ASP A 39 0.64 17.38 -2.09
C ASP A 39 0.43 18.58 -3.02
N LYS A 40 0.84 19.79 -2.60
CA LYS A 40 0.64 21.01 -3.42
C LYS A 40 1.43 21.00 -4.73
N ARG A 41 2.58 20.32 -4.74
CA ARG A 41 3.48 20.17 -5.90
C ARG A 41 3.61 18.71 -6.33
N ALA A 42 2.57 17.91 -6.09
CA ALA A 42 2.56 16.48 -6.37
C ALA A 42 2.84 16.15 -7.85
N ASP A 43 2.45 17.04 -8.77
CA ASP A 43 2.73 16.94 -10.20
C ASP A 43 4.23 16.95 -10.54
N LYS A 44 5.06 17.55 -9.68
CA LYS A 44 6.52 17.64 -9.83
C LYS A 44 7.27 16.57 -9.06
N TYR A 45 6.84 16.25 -7.83
CA TYR A 45 7.66 15.47 -6.90
C TYR A 45 7.06 14.10 -6.51
N SER A 46 5.78 13.85 -6.77
CA SER A 46 5.10 12.63 -6.29
C SER A 46 5.08 11.49 -7.31
N ASP A 47 5.86 11.58 -8.40
CA ASP A 47 6.05 10.46 -9.31
C ASP A 47 6.75 9.29 -8.58
N ARG A 48 6.47 8.06 -9.02
CA ARG A 48 7.15 6.87 -8.49
C ARG A 48 8.51 6.74 -9.15
N LYS A 49 9.57 6.60 -8.35
CA LYS A 49 10.88 6.18 -8.86
C LYS A 49 10.70 4.82 -9.52
N PHE A 50 11.44 4.59 -10.61
CA PHE A 50 11.51 3.27 -11.22
C PHE A 50 11.95 2.22 -10.18
N CYS A 51 11.15 1.16 -10.04
CA CYS A 51 11.44 0.04 -9.16
C CYS A 51 11.77 -1.17 -10.05
N CYS A 52 13.07 -1.47 -10.18
CA CYS A 52 13.56 -2.59 -10.99
C CYS A 52 12.92 -3.92 -10.55
N MET A 53 12.82 -4.13 -9.24
CA MET A 53 12.20 -5.35 -8.70
C MET A 53 10.72 -5.46 -9.07
N ALA A 54 9.97 -4.36 -9.15
CA ALA A 54 8.59 -4.40 -9.62
C ALA A 54 8.49 -4.87 -11.08
N GLU A 55 9.47 -4.56 -11.93
CA GLU A 55 9.51 -5.06 -13.30
C GLU A 55 9.90 -6.53 -13.36
N LEU A 56 10.98 -6.91 -12.68
CA LEU A 56 11.49 -8.29 -12.65
C LEU A 56 10.50 -9.29 -12.05
N THR A 57 9.67 -8.86 -11.11
CA THR A 57 8.64 -9.69 -10.47
C THR A 57 7.28 -9.62 -11.17
N GLY A 58 7.16 -8.82 -12.24
CA GLY A 58 5.89 -8.61 -12.94
C GLY A 58 4.86 -7.83 -12.13
N LEU A 59 5.27 -7.06 -11.13
CA LEU A 59 4.42 -6.21 -10.29
C LEU A 59 4.24 -4.78 -10.83
N SER A 60 4.90 -4.39 -11.93
CA SER A 60 4.80 -3.06 -12.55
C SER A 60 3.39 -2.62 -12.96
N TRP A 61 2.44 -3.56 -13.05
CA TRP A 61 1.03 -3.24 -13.32
C TRP A 61 0.25 -2.80 -12.07
N LEU A 62 0.84 -2.84 -10.87
CA LEU A 62 0.18 -2.35 -9.67
C LEU A 62 0.17 -0.83 -9.65
N LEU A 63 -0.97 -0.23 -9.31
CA LEU A 63 -1.12 1.23 -9.28
C LEU A 63 -0.10 1.91 -8.35
N GLY A 64 0.33 1.24 -7.28
CA GLY A 64 1.31 1.77 -6.32
C GLY A 64 2.74 1.87 -6.86
N THR A 65 3.09 1.07 -7.87
CA THR A 65 4.42 1.04 -8.50
C THR A 65 4.43 1.71 -9.87
N MET A 66 3.26 2.05 -10.42
CA MET A 66 3.16 2.75 -11.70
C MET A 66 3.68 4.19 -11.60
N ARG A 67 4.53 4.55 -12.56
CA ARG A 67 4.93 5.94 -12.80
C ARG A 67 3.77 6.76 -13.36
N TYR A 68 3.75 8.05 -13.07
CA TYR A 68 2.81 8.99 -13.64
C TYR A 68 2.91 9.01 -15.17
N GLY A 69 1.75 9.11 -15.81
CA GLY A 69 1.60 9.05 -17.26
C GLY A 69 0.19 8.65 -17.64
N GLU A 70 -0.08 8.55 -18.94
CA GLU A 70 -1.42 8.21 -19.45
C GLU A 70 -1.95 6.88 -18.89
N ARG A 71 -1.08 5.86 -18.79
CA ARG A 71 -1.44 4.56 -18.22
C ARG A 71 -1.88 4.67 -16.76
N PHE A 72 -1.12 5.35 -15.90
CA PHE A 72 -1.49 5.57 -14.51
C PHE A 72 -2.82 6.31 -14.40
N ARG A 73 -3.01 7.39 -15.19
CA ARG A 73 -4.26 8.16 -15.18
C ARG A 73 -5.45 7.31 -15.61
N ALA A 74 -5.31 6.48 -16.65
CA ALA A 74 -6.35 5.58 -17.11
C ALA A 74 -6.75 4.55 -16.03
N VAL A 75 -5.76 3.88 -15.43
CA VAL A 75 -6.00 2.89 -14.37
C VAL A 75 -6.64 3.55 -13.15
N ARG A 76 -6.10 4.69 -12.69
CA ARG A 76 -6.67 5.45 -11.56
C ARG A 76 -8.11 5.88 -11.83
N ARG A 77 -8.44 6.34 -13.04
CA ARG A 77 -9.82 6.68 -13.43
C ARG A 77 -10.75 5.46 -13.29
N GLY A 78 -10.36 4.30 -13.80
CA GLY A 78 -11.16 3.07 -13.67
C GLY A 78 -11.39 2.65 -12.21
N PHE A 79 -10.34 2.70 -11.38
CA PHE A 79 -10.46 2.44 -9.94
C PHE A 79 -11.40 3.44 -9.25
N HIS A 80 -11.24 4.75 -9.55
CA HIS A 80 -12.00 5.80 -8.90
C HIS A 80 -13.51 5.76 -9.20
N GLN A 81 -13.90 5.25 -10.37
CA GLN A 81 -15.33 5.03 -10.69
C GLN A 81 -16.02 4.09 -9.70
N HIS A 82 -15.27 3.14 -9.11
CA HIS A 82 -15.80 2.13 -8.19
C HIS A 82 -15.54 2.46 -6.72
N MET A 83 -14.59 3.34 -6.43
CA MET A 83 -14.11 3.64 -5.08
C MET A 83 -14.27 5.11 -4.66
N ASN A 84 -15.04 5.90 -5.40
CA ASN A 84 -15.41 7.25 -4.97
C ASN A 84 -16.46 7.21 -3.84
N ALA A 85 -16.65 8.35 -3.16
CA ALA A 85 -17.53 8.48 -2.01
C ALA A 85 -18.97 8.00 -2.28
N LYS A 86 -19.51 8.26 -3.48
CA LYS A 86 -20.84 7.80 -3.88
C LYS A 86 -20.85 6.30 -4.15
N ALA A 87 -19.88 5.79 -4.91
CA ALA A 87 -19.79 4.39 -5.30
C ALA A 87 -19.51 3.45 -4.13
N ILE A 88 -18.84 3.89 -3.07
CA ILE A 88 -18.60 3.06 -1.89
C ILE A 88 -19.89 2.73 -1.13
N THR A 89 -20.92 3.58 -1.22
CA THR A 89 -22.17 3.39 -0.44
C THR A 89 -22.88 2.07 -0.74
N LYS A 90 -22.84 1.56 -1.98
CA LYS A 90 -23.40 0.24 -2.34
C LYS A 90 -22.72 -0.93 -1.62
N TYR A 91 -21.50 -0.77 -1.13
CA TYR A 91 -20.77 -1.82 -0.42
C TYR A 91 -21.04 -1.83 1.09
N ARG A 92 -21.77 -0.82 1.62
CA ARG A 92 -22.03 -0.68 3.06
C ARG A 92 -22.67 -1.92 3.67
N SER A 93 -23.68 -2.48 3.01
CA SER A 93 -24.36 -3.69 3.50
C SER A 93 -23.42 -4.91 3.58
N ILE A 94 -22.44 -5.01 2.67
CA ILE A 94 -21.41 -6.05 2.69
C ILE A 94 -20.49 -5.82 3.89
N GLN A 95 -19.98 -4.59 4.05
CA GLN A 95 -19.10 -4.22 5.15
C GLN A 95 -19.76 -4.45 6.52
N GLU A 96 -21.01 -4.04 6.70
CA GLU A 96 -21.76 -4.25 7.95
C GLU A 96 -21.89 -5.73 8.30
N ARG A 97 -22.21 -6.59 7.32
CA ARG A 97 -22.26 -8.05 7.54
C ARG A 97 -20.90 -8.61 7.96
N LYS A 98 -19.81 -8.15 7.34
CA LYS A 98 -18.45 -8.61 7.67
C LYS A 98 -18.02 -8.11 9.05
N VAL A 99 -18.35 -6.88 9.42
CA VAL A 99 -18.10 -6.32 10.76
C VAL A 99 -18.86 -7.08 11.84
N LYS A 100 -20.15 -7.38 11.63
CA LYS A 100 -20.93 -8.19 12.59
C LYS A 100 -20.28 -9.55 12.85
N LYS A 101 -19.84 -10.26 11.80
CA LYS A 101 -19.12 -11.53 11.95
C LYS A 101 -17.78 -11.37 12.67
N PHE A 102 -17.04 -10.31 12.36
CA PHE A 102 -15.79 -9.98 13.05
C PHE A 102 -16.00 -9.78 14.56
N LEU A 103 -17.03 -9.01 14.94
CA LEU A 103 -17.33 -8.76 16.36
C LEU A 103 -17.71 -10.03 17.11
N VAL A 104 -18.49 -10.94 16.51
CA VAL A 104 -18.79 -12.25 17.11
C VAL A 104 -17.51 -13.04 17.36
N ARG A 105 -16.62 -13.16 16.36
CA ARG A 105 -15.34 -13.86 16.54
C ARG A 105 -14.46 -13.23 17.59
N LEU A 106 -14.45 -11.90 17.66
CA LEU A 106 -13.65 -11.19 18.63
C LEU A 106 -14.15 -11.40 20.08
N LEU A 107 -15.46 -11.59 20.26
CA LEU A 107 -16.03 -11.98 21.56
C LEU A 107 -15.61 -13.39 21.95
N ASP A 108 -15.59 -14.33 20.99
CA ASP A 108 -15.22 -15.72 21.24
C ASP A 108 -13.71 -15.89 21.49
N ASN A 109 -12.87 -15.18 20.73
CA ASN A 109 -11.41 -15.24 20.86
C ASN A 109 -10.75 -13.86 20.64
N PRO A 110 -10.67 -13.03 21.69
CA PRO A 110 -10.13 -11.67 21.59
C PRO A 110 -8.63 -11.62 21.28
N GLN A 111 -7.87 -12.68 21.58
CA GLN A 111 -6.42 -12.72 21.37
C GLN A 111 -6.05 -12.69 19.88
N ASP A 112 -6.97 -13.15 19.01
CA ASP A 112 -6.77 -13.22 17.57
C ASP A 112 -7.27 -11.99 16.81
N PHE A 113 -7.41 -10.84 17.50
CA PHE A 113 -7.92 -9.57 16.93
C PHE A 113 -7.34 -9.25 15.54
N SER A 114 -6.02 -9.33 15.38
CA SER A 114 -5.35 -9.00 14.12
C SER A 114 -5.72 -9.98 12.99
N SER A 115 -5.78 -11.27 13.29
CA SER A 115 -6.17 -12.32 12.34
C SER A 115 -7.62 -12.14 11.91
N HIS A 116 -8.52 -11.92 12.87
CA HIS A 116 -9.93 -11.66 12.60
C HIS A 116 -10.13 -10.41 11.73
N GLY A 117 -9.35 -9.35 11.99
CA GLY A 117 -9.36 -8.11 11.21
C GLY A 117 -8.91 -8.35 9.76
N ARG A 118 -7.78 -9.05 9.56
CA ARG A 118 -7.29 -9.42 8.22
C ARG A 118 -8.33 -10.20 7.44
N PHE A 119 -8.94 -11.22 8.07
CA PHE A 119 -9.99 -12.01 7.43
C PHE A 119 -11.23 -11.18 7.07
N MET A 120 -11.66 -10.28 7.97
CA MET A 120 -12.79 -9.38 7.73
C MET A 120 -12.56 -8.52 6.48
N PHE A 121 -11.41 -7.82 6.40
CA PHE A 121 -11.08 -6.99 5.24
C PHE A 121 -10.88 -7.81 3.97
N GLY A 122 -10.11 -8.90 4.04
CA GLY A 122 -9.84 -9.77 2.89
C GLY A 122 -11.13 -10.33 2.30
N SER A 123 -12.02 -10.86 3.14
CA SER A 123 -13.31 -11.40 2.71
C SER A 123 -14.27 -10.32 2.18
N ALA A 124 -14.17 -9.08 2.66
CA ALA A 124 -14.95 -7.96 2.14
C ALA A 124 -14.45 -7.55 0.74
N ILE A 125 -13.13 -7.42 0.57
CA ILE A 125 -12.50 -7.09 -0.72
C ILE A 125 -12.84 -8.16 -1.76
N ILE A 126 -12.69 -9.44 -1.42
CA ILE A 126 -13.00 -10.55 -2.33
C ILE A 126 -14.46 -10.51 -2.77
N ARG A 127 -15.38 -10.25 -1.83
CA ARG A 127 -16.81 -10.14 -2.16
C ARG A 127 -17.11 -8.93 -3.04
N ILE A 128 -16.47 -7.79 -2.79
CA ILE A 128 -16.71 -6.55 -3.55
C ILE A 128 -16.14 -6.65 -4.97
N VAL A 129 -14.92 -7.16 -5.11
CA VAL A 129 -14.17 -7.15 -6.37
C VAL A 129 -14.54 -8.35 -7.25
N TYR A 130 -14.67 -9.54 -6.67
CA TYR A 130 -14.88 -10.79 -7.41
C TYR A 130 -16.28 -11.38 -7.24
N GLY A 131 -17.12 -10.81 -6.35
CA GLY A 131 -18.44 -11.35 -6.07
C GLY A 131 -18.42 -12.65 -5.25
N LEU A 132 -17.25 -13.12 -4.80
CA LEU A 132 -17.11 -14.41 -4.11
C LEU A 132 -17.36 -14.28 -2.61
N ASP A 133 -18.03 -15.26 -2.02
CA ASP A 133 -18.19 -15.35 -0.57
C ASP A 133 -17.09 -16.22 0.03
N VAL A 134 -16.29 -15.61 0.90
CA VAL A 134 -15.35 -16.33 1.75
C VAL A 134 -16.08 -16.76 3.03
N THR A 135 -16.22 -18.08 3.20
CA THR A 135 -16.76 -18.75 4.39
C THR A 135 -15.64 -19.38 5.19
N ASP A 136 -15.94 -19.75 6.43
CA ASP A 136 -15.01 -20.50 7.28
C ASP A 136 -14.75 -21.89 6.68
N GLY A 137 -13.48 -22.29 6.59
CA GLY A 137 -13.01 -23.50 5.89
C GLY A 137 -12.28 -23.22 4.57
N ASP A 138 -12.41 -24.13 3.61
CA ASP A 138 -11.60 -24.23 2.36
C ASP A 138 -11.50 -22.96 1.48
N ASN A 139 -12.35 -21.94 1.70
CA ASN A 139 -12.30 -20.67 0.97
C ASN A 139 -11.30 -19.63 1.54
N ASP A 140 -10.55 -19.97 2.60
CA ASP A 140 -9.41 -19.19 3.09
C ASP A 140 -8.27 -19.09 2.04
N ARG A 141 -8.25 -19.97 1.04
CA ARG A 141 -7.22 -19.99 0.00
C ARG A 141 -7.00 -18.62 -0.67
N TYR A 142 -8.06 -17.87 -0.98
CA TYR A 142 -7.91 -16.57 -1.64
C TYR A 142 -7.31 -15.50 -0.71
N ILE A 143 -7.65 -15.55 0.58
CA ILE A 143 -7.06 -14.64 1.58
C ILE A 143 -5.59 -14.99 1.76
N GLN A 144 -5.25 -16.28 1.92
CA GLN A 144 -3.87 -16.73 2.01
C GLN A 144 -3.02 -16.37 0.78
N ILE A 145 -3.59 -16.47 -0.43
CA ILE A 145 -2.91 -16.03 -1.66
C ILE A 145 -2.66 -14.52 -1.61
N ALA A 146 -3.65 -13.72 -1.23
CA ALA A 146 -3.51 -12.27 -1.11
C ALA A 146 -2.46 -11.89 -0.04
N GLU A 147 -2.42 -12.57 1.09
CA GLU A 147 -1.42 -12.35 2.14
C GLU A 147 0.00 -12.70 1.67
N LYS A 148 0.17 -13.86 1.02
CA LYS A 148 1.47 -14.25 0.44
C LYS A 148 1.92 -13.25 -0.63
N ALA A 149 1.02 -12.81 -1.49
CA ALA A 149 1.31 -11.79 -2.50
C ALA A 149 1.70 -10.46 -1.86
N LEU A 150 1.04 -10.04 -0.78
CA LEU A 150 1.38 -8.82 -0.05
C LEU A 150 2.76 -8.91 0.61
N VAL A 151 3.11 -10.05 1.20
CA VAL A 151 4.45 -10.29 1.76
C VAL A 151 5.51 -10.21 0.66
N ALA A 152 5.29 -10.90 -0.47
CA ALA A 152 6.21 -10.85 -1.61
C ALA A 152 6.36 -9.43 -2.17
N PHE A 153 5.25 -8.70 -2.30
CA PHE A 153 5.24 -7.29 -2.72
C PHE A 153 6.07 -6.41 -1.78
N ASN A 154 5.82 -6.50 -0.47
CA ASN A 154 6.54 -5.69 0.53
C ASN A 154 8.05 -5.94 0.52
N VAL A 155 8.47 -7.17 0.25
CA VAL A 155 9.90 -7.50 0.08
C VAL A 155 10.43 -6.92 -1.23
N ALA A 156 9.69 -7.09 -2.34
CA ALA A 156 10.11 -6.67 -3.66
C ALA A 156 10.29 -5.15 -3.79
N VAL A 157 9.42 -4.34 -3.17
CA VAL A 157 9.46 -2.87 -3.30
C VAL A 157 10.27 -2.18 -2.19
N MET A 158 10.91 -2.95 -1.30
CA MET A 158 11.70 -2.40 -0.21
C MET A 158 12.99 -1.75 -0.76
N PRO A 159 13.18 -0.43 -0.63
CA PRO A 159 14.32 0.25 -1.22
C PRO A 159 15.65 -0.28 -0.68
N GLY A 160 16.57 -0.62 -1.59
CA GLY A 160 17.93 -1.03 -1.23
C GLY A 160 18.02 -2.46 -0.68
N LYS A 161 16.94 -3.25 -0.79
CA LYS A 161 16.93 -4.65 -0.37
C LYS A 161 17.73 -5.54 -1.32
N PHE A 162 17.75 -5.20 -2.60
CA PHE A 162 18.41 -5.99 -3.65
C PHE A 162 19.52 -5.17 -4.32
N LEU A 163 20.68 -5.80 -4.55
CA LEU A 163 21.85 -5.14 -5.17
C LEU A 163 21.58 -4.61 -6.59
N VAL A 164 20.64 -5.23 -7.31
CA VAL A 164 20.23 -4.76 -8.64
C VAL A 164 19.65 -3.34 -8.60
N GLU A 165 19.14 -2.88 -7.46
CA GLU A 165 18.55 -1.54 -7.31
C GLU A 165 19.61 -0.45 -7.03
N THR A 166 20.84 -0.82 -6.67
CA THR A 166 21.85 0.14 -6.19
C THR A 166 22.41 1.02 -7.30
N PHE A 167 22.47 0.52 -8.55
CA PHE A 167 23.15 1.19 -9.67
C PHE A 167 22.23 1.54 -10.86
N LEU A 168 20.91 1.49 -10.66
CA LEU A 168 19.89 1.85 -11.67
C LEU A 168 19.35 3.27 -11.49
#